data_AF-A0A4U2D9V9-F1
#
_entry.id   AF-A0A4U2D9V9-F1
#
_cell.length_a   1.000
_cell.length_b   1.000
_cell.length_c   1.000
_cell.angle_alpha   90.00
_cell.angle_beta   90.00
_cell.angle_gamma   90.00
#
_symmetry.space_group_name_H-M   'P 1'
#
loop_
_entity.id
_entity.type
_entity.pdbx_description
1 polymer ?
#
loop_
_entity_poly.entity_id
_entity_poly.type
_entity_poly.pdbx_seq_one_letter_code
_entity_poly.pdbx_strand_id
1 'polypeptide(L)' 'GMNLTRLCSLVGREAGYRGALSVGRVQTPTLRLVVERDLAIAHFVSKPFYDVVGDTGFSSKWQVPEAQGDESGRCLS' A
#
# COMPACT_ATOMS: atom_id res chain seq x y z
N GLY A 1 -10.61 20.96 -11.57
CA GLY A 1 -10.44 21.43 -10.19
C GLY A 1 -11.72 22.04 -9.67
N MET A 2 -12.02 23.28 -10.06
CA MET A 2 -13.13 24.08 -9.53
C MET A 2 -14.51 23.39 -9.51
N ASN A 3 -14.93 22.77 -10.61
CA ASN A 3 -16.25 22.11 -10.68
C ASN A 3 -16.34 20.87 -9.77
N LEU A 4 -15.26 20.07 -9.72
CA LEU A 4 -15.23 18.85 -8.92
C LEU A 4 -15.10 19.16 -7.43
N THR A 5 -14.30 20.17 -7.07
CA THR A 5 -14.27 20.72 -5.71
C THR A 5 -15.66 21.20 -5.27
N ARG A 6 -16.39 21.93 -6.13
CA ARG A 6 -17.74 22.41 -5.81
C ARG A 6 -18.72 21.25 -5.64
N LEU A 7 -18.71 20.28 -6.56
CA LEU A 7 -19.56 19.09 -6.48
C LEU A 7 -19.30 18.31 -5.19
N CYS A 8 -18.04 17.94 -4.93
CA CYS A 8 -17.68 17.17 -3.74
C CYS A 8 -18.01 17.92 -2.45
N SER A 9 -17.78 19.24 -2.40
CA SER A 9 -18.11 20.04 -1.21
C SER A 9 -19.62 20.12 -0.97
N LEU A 10 -20.45 20.20 -2.02
CA LEU A 10 -21.91 20.20 -1.88
C LEU A 10 -22.43 18.86 -1.36
N VAL A 11 -21.96 17.75 -1.94
CA VAL A 11 -22.29 16.39 -1.48
C VAL A 11 -21.80 16.17 -0.03
N GLY A 12 -20.59 16.61 0.29
CA GLY A 12 -20.05 16.55 1.65
C GLY A 12 -20.92 17.32 2.64
N ARG A 13 -21.42 18.49 2.24
CA ARG A 13 -22.31 19.32 3.08
C ARG A 13 -23.64 18.64 3.35
N GLU A 14 -24.21 17.96 2.37
CA GLU A 14 -25.41 17.13 2.56
C GLU A 14 -25.16 15.99 3.56
N ALA A 15 -23.95 15.42 3.56
CA ALA A 15 -23.50 14.43 4.53
C ALA A 15 -23.04 15.02 5.89
N GLY A 16 -23.21 16.33 6.12
CA GLY A 16 -22.87 17.00 7.39
C GLY A 16 -21.45 17.56 7.48
N TYR A 17 -20.62 17.44 6.44
CA TYR A 17 -19.28 18.03 6.38
C TYR A 17 -19.34 19.54 6.07
N ARG A 18 -18.79 20.36 6.97
CA ARG A 18 -18.88 21.84 6.85
C ARG A 18 -17.69 22.49 6.14
N GLY A 19 -16.68 21.72 5.74
CA GLY A 19 -15.49 22.20 5.03
C GLY A 19 -15.60 22.09 3.51
N ALA A 20 -14.60 22.62 2.80
CA ALA A 20 -14.45 22.38 1.36
C ALA A 20 -13.68 21.07 1.11
N LEU A 21 -14.17 20.26 0.17
CA LEU A 21 -13.46 19.08 -0.33
C LEU A 21 -12.76 19.45 -1.64
N SER A 22 -11.49 19.82 -1.55
CA SER A 22 -10.69 20.22 -2.71
C SER A 22 -10.32 19.02 -3.58
N VAL A 23 -10.58 19.14 -4.87
CA VAL A 23 -10.26 18.11 -5.86
C VAL A 23 -9.42 18.71 -6.98
N GLY A 24 -8.25 18.12 -7.21
CA GLY A 24 -7.25 18.63 -8.13
C GLY A 24 -6.48 17.51 -8.82
N ARG A 25 -6.01 17.79 -10.04
CA ARG A 25 -5.27 16.82 -10.86
C ARG A 25 -3.93 16.38 -10.25
N VAL A 26 -3.40 17.15 -9.29
CA VAL A 26 -2.17 16.83 -8.55
C VAL A 26 -2.51 16.43 -7.12
N GLN A 27 -3.26 17.27 -6.40
CA GLN A 27 -3.62 17.02 -5.00
C GLN A 27 -4.32 15.67 -4.79
N THR A 28 -5.28 15.32 -5.66
CA THR A 28 -6.08 14.10 -5.47
C THR A 28 -5.29 12.83 -5.79
N PRO A 29 -4.49 12.75 -6.88
CA PRO A 29 -3.56 11.64 -7.06
C PRO A 29 -2.49 11.53 -5.97
N THR A 30 -1.97 12.65 -5.45
CA THR A 30 -1.02 12.60 -4.32
C THR A 30 -1.68 12.03 -3.06
N LEU A 31 -2.90 12.47 -2.72
CA LEU A 31 -3.66 11.92 -1.59
C LEU A 31 -3.94 10.43 -1.79
N ARG A 32 -4.24 10.01 -3.03
CA ARG A 32 -4.49 8.60 -3.36
C ARG A 32 -3.29 7.72 -2.99
N LEU A 33 -2.06 8.12 -3.28
CA LEU A 33 -0.86 7.34 -2.93
C LEU A 33 -0.75 7.08 -1.43
N VAL A 34 -1.08 8.08 -0.61
CA VAL A 34 -1.08 7.95 0.86
C VAL A 34 -2.18 6.99 1.31
N VAL A 35 -3.41 7.17 0.82
CA VAL A 35 -4.55 6.31 1.16
C VAL A 35 -4.28 4.85 0.74
N GLU A 36 -3.77 4.62 -0.46
CA GLU A 36 -3.41 3.27 -0.93
C GLU A 36 -2.34 2.63 -0.05
N ARG A 37 -1.32 3.39 0.36
CA ARG A 37 -0.28 2.91 1.27
C ARG A 37 -0.84 2.57 2.65
N ASP A 38 -1.71 3.42 3.20
CA ASP A 38 -2.35 3.20 4.50
C ASP A 38 -3.24 1.96 4.48
N LEU A 39 -4.03 1.79 3.42
CA LEU A 39 -4.84 0.58 3.22
C LEU A 39 -3.96 -0.67 3.08
N ALA A 40 -2.85 -0.60 2.33
CA ALA A 40 -1.93 -1.73 2.20
C ALA A 40 -1.31 -2.13 3.54
N ILE A 41 -1.01 -1.17 4.43
CA ILE A 41 -0.53 -1.43 5.79
C ILE A 41 -1.64 -2.02 6.66
N ALA A 42 -2.83 -1.41 6.65
CA ALA A 42 -3.96 -1.82 7.48
C ALA A 42 -4.42 -3.25 7.17
N HIS A 43 -4.32 -3.67 5.91
CA HIS A 43 -4.67 -5.03 5.47
C HIS A 43 -3.46 -5.98 5.42
N PHE A 44 -2.26 -5.54 5.82
CA PHE A 44 -1.08 -6.41 5.85
C PHE A 44 -1.20 -7.43 6.98
N VAL A 45 -1.23 -8.72 6.61
CA VAL A 45 -1.17 -9.83 7.56
C VAL A 45 0.25 -10.40 7.56
N SER A 46 0.97 -10.19 8.66
CA SER A 46 2.31 -10.75 8.85
C SER A 46 2.27 -12.27 8.87
N LYS A 47 3.21 -12.91 8.18
CA LYS A 47 3.37 -14.38 8.12
C LYS A 47 4.83 -14.74 8.43
N PRO A 48 5.08 -15.72 9.31
CA PRO A 48 6.44 -16.21 9.52
C PRO A 48 6.96 -16.86 8.24
N PHE A 49 8.26 -16.73 7.99
CA PHE A 49 8.96 -17.37 6.88
C PHE A 49 10.39 -17.69 7.33
N TYR A 50 11.04 -18.59 6.59
CA TYR A 50 12.42 -19.00 6.85
C TYR A 50 13.33 -18.59 5.71
N ASP A 51 14.60 -18.38 6.04
CA ASP A 51 15.65 -18.04 5.11
C ASP A 51 16.90 -18.85 5.46
N VAL A 52 17.68 -19.22 4.45
CA VAL A 52 18.93 -19.97 4.62
C VAL A 52 20.08 -19.10 4.18
N VAL A 53 20.94 -18.75 5.14
CA VAL A 53 22.12 -17.92 4.91
C VAL A 53 23.38 -18.77 5.09
N GLY A 54 24.25 -18.76 4.08
CA GLY A 54 25.58 -19.37 4.15
C GLY A 54 26.60 -18.32 4.54
N ASP A 55 27.41 -18.61 5.55
CA ASP A 55 28.54 -17.78 6.00
C ASP A 55 29.84 -18.58 5.90
N THR A 56 30.51 -18.46 4.75
CA THR A 56 31.77 -19.16 4.44
C THR A 56 32.85 -18.15 4.02
N GLY A 57 32.95 -17.04 4.74
CA GLY A 57 33.85 -15.91 4.41
C GLY A 57 33.23 -14.84 3.52
N PHE A 58 32.01 -15.07 3.03
CA PHE A 58 31.11 -14.07 2.47
C PHE A 58 29.66 -14.52 2.71
N SER A 59 28.74 -13.56 2.83
CA SER A 59 27.33 -13.85 3.04
C SER A 59 26.67 -14.27 1.72
N SER A 60 26.02 -15.42 1.74
CA SER A 60 25.20 -15.92 0.63
C SER A 60 23.81 -16.26 1.11
N LYS A 61 22.81 -16.09 0.25
CA LYS A 61 21.40 -16.36 0.57
C LYS A 61 20.85 -17.39 -0.41
N TRP A 62 20.16 -18.40 0.11
CA TRP A 62 19.48 -19.40 -0.69
C TRP A 62 18.32 -18.76 -1.48
N GLN A 63 18.18 -19.18 -2.73
CA GLN A 63 17.06 -18.79 -3.59
C GLN A 63 16.02 -19.91 -3.59
N VAL A 64 14.82 -19.61 -3.10
CA VAL A 64 13.73 -20.57 -3.01
C VAL A 64 13.22 -20.89 -4.43
N PRO A 65 13.13 -22.18 -4.83
CA PRO A 65 12.54 -22.55 -6.11
C PRO A 65 11.06 -22.11 -6.20
N GLU A 66 10.62 -21.67 -7.38
CA GLU A 66 9.23 -21.18 -7.60
C GLU A 66 8.15 -22.19 -7.19
N ALA A 67 8.44 -23.50 -7.29
CA ALA A 67 7.52 -24.56 -6.89
C ALA A 67 7.27 -24.64 -5.36
N GLN A 68 8.10 -23.99 -4.55
CA GLN A 68 8.13 -24.09 -3.09
C GLN A 68 8.00 -22.73 -2.38
N GLY A 69 8.11 -21.63 -3.13
CA GLY A 69 8.01 -20.26 -2.60
C GLY A 69 6.57 -19.75 -2.54
N ASP A 70 6.33 -18.80 -1.64
CA ASP A 70 5.11 -17.97 -1.69
C ASP A 70 5.15 -16.97 -2.85
N GLU A 71 4.08 -16.18 -3.04
CA GLU A 71 4.01 -15.11 -4.05
C GLU A 71 5.13 -14.06 -3.92
N SER A 72 5.83 -14.03 -2.79
CA SER A 72 6.98 -13.16 -2.50
C SER A 72 8.33 -13.88 -2.58
N GLY A 73 8.36 -15.13 -3.06
CA GLY A 73 9.57 -15.95 -3.20
C GLY A 73 10.18 -16.41 -1.87
N ARG A 74 9.39 -16.50 -0.80
CA ARG A 74 9.85 -16.90 0.54
C ARG A 74 9.43 -18.33 0.86
N CYS A 75 10.25 -19.01 1.67
CA CYS A 75 9.94 -20.35 2.17
C CYS A 75 9.07 -20.26 3.43
N LEU A 76 7.89 -20.88 3.42
CA LEU A 76 6.96 -20.87 4.57
C LEU A 76 7.09 -22.12 5.47
N SER A 77 7.80 -23.15 5.03
CA SER A 77 7.98 -24.44 5.74
C SER A 77 9.19 -25.21 5.25
#